data_AF-A0A914WM85-F1
#
_entry.id   AF-A0A914WM85-F1
#
_cell.length_a   1.000
_cell.length_b   1.000
_cell.length_c   1.000
_cell.angle_alpha   90.00
_cell.angle_beta   90.00
_cell.angle_gamma   90.00
#
_symmetry.space_group_name_H-M   'P 1'
#
loop_
_entity.id
_entity.type
_entity.pdbx_description
1 polymer ?
#
loop_
_entity_poly.entity_id
_entity_poly.type
_entity_poly.pdbx_seq_one_letter_code
_entity_poly.pdbx_strand_id
1 'polypeptide(L)'
;MKTAIILLALVSFSCAFVVYKKEEKPLLGGILCDICQNLVKGAETEGADAGEAWLKGQIDDLCDGMNAGFLDTICKSVLDGIVVDLDQYIKQDLPPLECCEKVDCCS
;
A
#
# COMPACT_ATOMS: atom_id res chain seq x y z
N MET A 1 25.44 -6.80 36.98
CA MET A 1 26.22 -6.87 35.71
C MET A 1 25.64 -7.90 34.75
N LYS A 2 25.51 -9.17 35.14
CA LYS A 2 24.96 -10.23 34.25
C LYS A 2 23.50 -10.00 33.82
N THR A 3 22.67 -9.41 34.68
CA THR A 3 21.26 -9.10 34.40
C THR A 3 21.05 -7.99 33.37
N ALA A 4 21.93 -6.98 33.34
CA ALA A 4 21.85 -5.89 32.37
C ALA A 4 22.23 -6.33 30.94
N ILE A 5 23.16 -7.28 30.82
CA ILE A 5 23.59 -7.84 29.53
C ILE A 5 22.46 -8.65 28.87
N ILE A 6 21.70 -9.39 29.68
CA ILE A 6 20.56 -10.19 29.19
C ILE A 6 19.43 -9.30 28.67
N LEU A 7 19.14 -8.18 29.35
CA LEU A 7 18.11 -7.24 28.92
C LEU A 7 18.47 -6.52 27.61
N LEU A 8 19.73 -6.13 27.41
CA LEU A 8 20.19 -5.53 26.17
C LEU A 8 20.10 -6.51 24.98
N ALA A 9 20.43 -7.79 25.20
CA ALA A 9 20.34 -8.82 24.17
C ALA A 9 18.88 -9.09 23.73
N LEU A 10 17.92 -9.07 24.66
CA LEU A 10 16.51 -9.27 24.35
C LEU A 10 15.92 -8.08 23.57
N VAL A 11 16.26 -6.84 23.95
CA VAL A 11 15.82 -5.63 23.24
C VAL A 11 16.35 -5.63 21.80
N SER A 12 17.61 -6.01 21.57
CA SER A 12 18.17 -6.13 20.22
C SER A 12 17.52 -7.24 19.38
N PHE A 13 17.10 -8.34 20.01
CA PHE A 13 16.46 -9.46 19.32
C PHE A 13 15.03 -9.12 18.87
N SER A 14 14.29 -8.35 19.67
CA SER A 14 12.95 -7.87 19.29
C SER A 14 12.97 -6.87 18.13
N CYS A 15 13.98 -6.01 18.02
CA CYS A 15 14.07 -5.06 16.91
C CYS A 15 14.38 -5.73 15.56
N ALA A 16 15.16 -6.83 15.57
CA ALA A 16 15.52 -7.54 14.33
C ALA A 16 14.36 -8.36 13.76
N PHE A 17 13.45 -8.86 14.60
CA PHE A 17 12.37 -9.74 14.16
C PHE A 17 11.24 -9.00 13.42
N VAL A 18 11.03 -7.72 13.73
CA VAL A 18 10.00 -6.87 13.07
C VAL A 18 10.37 -6.55 11.62
N VAL A 19 11.66 -6.52 11.28
CA VAL A 19 12.13 -6.14 9.93
C VAL A 19 12.06 -7.31 8.92
N TYR A 20 11.94 -8.55 9.38
CA TYR A 20 12.30 -9.72 8.56
C TYR A 20 11.16 -10.46 7.85
N LYS A 21 9.93 -9.93 7.84
CA LYS A 21 8.83 -10.58 7.11
C LYS A 21 8.18 -9.65 6.09
N LYS A 22 8.84 -9.50 4.95
CA LYS A 22 8.23 -9.10 3.67
C LYS A 22 8.33 -10.30 2.73
N GLU A 23 7.23 -11.03 2.54
CA GLU A 23 7.18 -12.16 1.60
C GLU A 23 6.99 -11.62 0.17
N GLU A 24 8.03 -11.73 -0.65
CA GLU A 24 7.99 -11.39 -2.07
C GLU A 24 7.26 -12.48 -2.86
N LYS A 25 6.08 -12.15 -3.39
CA LYS A 25 5.63 -12.73 -4.67
C LYS A 25 6.07 -11.76 -5.77
N PRO A 26 7.28 -11.92 -6.34
CA PRO A 26 7.96 -10.86 -7.09
C PRO A 26 7.20 -10.38 -8.33
N LEU A 27 6.38 -11.25 -8.92
CA LEU A 27 5.62 -10.91 -10.12
C LEU A 27 4.30 -10.18 -9.82
N LEU A 28 3.61 -10.58 -8.75
CA LEU A 28 2.34 -9.96 -8.37
C LEU A 28 2.57 -8.64 -7.63
N GLY A 29 3.57 -8.60 -6.75
CA GLY A 29 3.95 -7.39 -6.01
C GLY A 29 4.45 -6.27 -6.93
N GLY A 30 5.25 -6.59 -7.94
CA GLY A 30 5.71 -5.60 -8.91
C GLY A 30 4.57 -4.97 -9.71
N ILE A 31 3.62 -5.79 -10.18
CA ILE A 31 2.45 -5.30 -10.94
C ILE A 31 1.55 -4.42 -10.06
N LEU A 32 1.28 -4.83 -8.82
CA LEU A 32 0.48 -4.04 -7.88
C LEU A 32 1.17 -2.72 -7.52
N CYS A 33 2.49 -2.73 -7.37
CA CYS A 33 3.29 -1.54 -7.11
C CYS A 33 3.21 -0.55 -8.28
N ASP A 34 3.38 -1.04 -9.52
CA ASP A 34 3.27 -0.21 -10.72
C ASP A 34 1.87 0.39 -10.88
N ILE A 35 0.82 -0.40 -10.66
CA ILE A 35 -0.57 0.08 -10.71
C ILE A 35 -0.79 1.17 -9.66
N CYS A 36 -0.38 0.93 -8.41
CA CYS A 36 -0.52 1.90 -7.33
C CYS A 36 0.22 3.21 -7.65
N GLN A 37 1.47 3.14 -8.09
CA GLN A 37 2.24 4.34 -8.42
C GLN A 37 1.63 5.12 -9.58
N ASN A 38 1.07 4.42 -10.58
CA ASN A 38 0.36 5.07 -11.68
C ASN A 38 -0.92 5.74 -11.20
N LEU A 39 -1.66 5.13 -10.26
CA LEU A 39 -2.81 5.77 -9.61
C LEU A 39 -2.41 7.06 -8.88
N VAL A 40 -1.36 7.00 -8.07
CA VAL A 40 -0.87 8.17 -7.31
C VAL A 40 -0.43 9.29 -8.25
N LYS A 41 0.37 8.99 -9.27
CA LYS A 41 0.79 9.98 -10.27
C LYS A 41 -0.38 10.55 -11.06
N GLY A 42 -1.37 9.71 -11.39
CA GLY A 42 -2.61 10.14 -12.04
C GLY A 42 -3.38 11.12 -11.15
N ALA A 43 -3.49 10.82 -9.86
CA ALA A 43 -4.13 11.68 -8.89
C ALA A 43 -3.38 13.03 -8.73
N GLU A 44 -2.06 12.99 -8.61
CA GLU A 44 -1.23 14.21 -8.58
C GLU A 44 -1.40 15.08 -9.83
N THR A 45 -1.60 14.45 -11.00
CA THR A 45 -1.77 15.14 -12.29
C THR A 45 -3.15 15.79 -12.43
N GLU A 46 -4.19 15.12 -11.98
CA GLU A 46 -5.58 15.62 -11.96
C GLU A 46 -5.78 16.72 -10.89
N GLY A 47 -4.86 16.83 -9.92
CA GLY A 47 -4.84 17.92 -8.94
C GLY A 47 -5.88 17.73 -7.83
N ALA A 48 -6.35 18.82 -7.22
CA ALA A 48 -7.24 18.76 -6.05
C ALA A 48 -8.59 18.03 -6.29
N ASP A 49 -8.98 17.85 -7.56
CA ASP A 49 -10.18 17.11 -7.96
C ASP A 49 -9.96 15.59 -8.00
N ALA A 50 -8.71 15.13 -7.91
CA ALA A 50 -8.32 13.73 -7.86
C ALA A 50 -8.40 13.12 -6.45
N GLY A 51 -9.45 13.49 -5.71
CA GLY A 51 -9.71 12.94 -4.40
C GLY A 51 -10.17 11.48 -4.44
N GLU A 52 -10.63 11.01 -3.29
CA GLU A 52 -11.21 9.69 -3.06
C GLU A 52 -12.12 9.18 -4.21
N ALA A 53 -12.95 10.05 -4.80
CA ALA A 53 -13.87 9.71 -5.87
C ALA A 53 -13.18 9.30 -7.19
N TRP A 54 -12.08 9.97 -7.57
CA TRP A 54 -11.32 9.62 -8.77
C TRP A 54 -10.59 8.29 -8.59
N LEU A 55 -9.94 8.13 -7.43
CA LEU A 55 -9.26 6.88 -7.06
C LEU A 55 -10.24 5.70 -7.00
N LYS A 56 -11.43 5.91 -6.44
CA LYS A 56 -12.50 4.91 -6.40
C LYS A 56 -12.92 4.48 -7.82
N GLY A 57 -13.06 5.44 -8.74
CA GLY A 57 -13.37 5.12 -10.15
C GLY A 57 -12.30 4.26 -10.82
N GLN A 58 -11.02 4.57 -10.60
CA GLN A 58 -9.91 3.77 -11.14
C GLN A 58 -9.87 2.35 -10.55
N ILE A 59 -10.19 2.21 -9.26
CA ILE A 59 -10.25 0.92 -8.58
C ILE A 59 -11.46 0.11 -9.02
N ASP A 60 -12.61 0.75 -9.24
CA ASP A 60 -13.78 0.10 -9.80
C ASP A 60 -13.46 -0.49 -11.19
N ASP A 61 -12.82 0.29 -12.06
CA ASP A 61 -12.38 -0.17 -13.39
C ASP A 61 -11.37 -1.33 -13.29
N LEU A 62 -10.45 -1.26 -12.32
CA LEU A 62 -9.45 -2.30 -12.07
C LEU A 62 -10.11 -3.62 -11.65
N CYS A 63 -11.04 -3.55 -10.68
CA CYS A 63 -11.75 -4.71 -10.16
C CYS A 63 -12.70 -5.30 -11.20
N ASP A 64 -13.45 -4.47 -11.92
CA ASP A 64 -14.40 -4.92 -12.94
C ASP A 64 -13.66 -5.51 -14.16
N GLY A 65 -12.45 -5.00 -14.47
CA GLY A 65 -11.57 -5.54 -15.51
C GLY A 65 -11.12 -6.98 -15.25
N MET A 66 -11.10 -7.43 -13.99
CA MET A 66 -10.77 -8.82 -13.64
C MET A 66 -11.84 -9.83 -14.08
N ASN A 67 -13.08 -9.39 -14.33
CA ASN A 67 -14.23 -10.24 -14.68
C ASN A 67 -14.35 -11.48 -13.78
N ALA A 68 -14.08 -11.30 -12.48
CA ALA A 68 -13.95 -12.41 -11.54
C ALA A 68 -15.23 -12.60 -10.69
N GLY A 69 -16.28 -11.82 -10.97
CA GLY A 69 -17.62 -11.99 -10.42
C GLY A 69 -17.66 -11.64 -8.94
N PHE A 70 -17.80 -12.64 -8.06
CA PHE A 70 -17.82 -12.40 -6.61
C PHE A 70 -16.51 -11.79 -6.10
N LEU A 71 -15.38 -12.10 -6.75
CA LEU A 71 -14.09 -11.54 -6.39
C LEU A 71 -14.01 -10.03 -6.68
N ASP A 72 -14.83 -9.51 -7.60
CA ASP A 72 -14.87 -8.07 -7.91
C ASP A 72 -15.41 -7.28 -6.71
N THR A 73 -16.42 -7.83 -6.01
CA THR A 73 -16.94 -7.22 -4.77
C THR A 73 -15.92 -7.23 -3.64
N ILE A 74 -15.14 -8.31 -3.52
CA ILE A 74 -14.07 -8.40 -2.53
C ILE A 74 -12.95 -7.41 -2.88
N CYS A 75 -12.56 -7.35 -4.16
CA CYS A 75 -11.57 -6.41 -4.68
C CYS A 75 -11.93 -4.97 -4.31
N LYS A 76 -13.17 -4.55 -4.60
CA LYS A 76 -13.68 -3.21 -4.27
C LYS A 76 -13.66 -2.95 -2.76
N SER A 77 -14.12 -3.90 -1.95
CA SER A 77 -14.14 -3.74 -0.49
C SER A 77 -12.76 -3.63 0.14
N VAL A 78 -11.76 -4.34 -0.40
CA VAL A 78 -10.37 -4.28 0.09
C VAL A 78 -9.73 -2.96 -0.34
N LEU A 79 -9.92 -2.58 -1.61
CA LEU A 79 -9.31 -1.39 -2.18
C LEU A 79 -9.97 -0.10 -1.68
N ASP A 80 -11.24 -0.09 -1.27
CA ASP A 80 -11.90 1.07 -0.67
C ASP A 80 -11.15 1.58 0.58
N GLY A 81 -10.64 0.68 1.43
CA GLY A 81 -9.81 1.07 2.57
C GLY A 81 -8.48 1.69 2.13
N ILE A 82 -7.89 1.13 1.08
CA ILE A 82 -6.64 1.62 0.49
C ILE A 82 -6.84 3.01 -0.13
N VAL A 83 -7.99 3.29 -0.76
CA VAL A 83 -8.29 4.61 -1.34
C VAL A 83 -8.21 5.72 -0.30
N VAL A 84 -8.82 5.51 0.87
CA VAL A 84 -8.87 6.52 1.93
C VAL A 84 -7.47 6.83 2.44
N ASP A 85 -6.68 5.81 2.72
CA ASP A 85 -5.31 5.96 3.20
C ASP A 85 -4.42 6.60 2.11
N LEU A 86 -4.57 6.17 0.86
CA LEU A 86 -3.79 6.67 -0.27
C LEU A 86 -4.09 8.14 -0.58
N ASP A 87 -5.37 8.54 -0.58
CA ASP A 87 -5.80 9.94 -0.72
C ASP A 87 -5.20 10.83 0.39
N GLN A 88 -5.19 10.32 1.63
CA GLN A 88 -4.54 11.01 2.74
C GLN A 88 -3.03 11.18 2.53
N TYR A 89 -2.34 10.19 1.95
CA TYR A 89 -0.91 10.28 1.68
C TYR A 89 -0.59 11.21 0.50
N ILE A 90 -1.39 11.16 -0.56
CA ILE A 90 -1.28 12.07 -1.71
C ILE A 90 -1.43 13.53 -1.25
N LYS A 91 -2.40 13.82 -0.37
CA LYS A 91 -2.62 15.16 0.21
C LYS A 91 -1.47 15.66 1.10
N GLN A 92 -0.57 14.78 1.52
CA GLN A 92 0.64 15.14 2.27
C GLN A 92 1.84 15.40 1.35
N ASP A 93 1.64 15.39 0.02
CA ASP A 93 2.70 15.49 -0.99
C ASP A 93 3.80 14.43 -0.81
N LEU A 94 3.41 13.24 -0.33
CA LEU A 94 4.30 12.09 -0.24
C LEU A 94 4.61 11.56 -1.64
N PRO A 95 5.86 11.14 -1.92
CA PRO A 95 6.22 10.63 -3.23
C PRO A 95 5.46 9.32 -3.55
N PRO A 96 5.13 9.05 -4.83
CA PRO A 96 4.30 7.91 -5.23
C PRO A 96 4.77 6.55 -4.69
N LEU A 97 6.08 6.33 -4.65
CA LEU A 97 6.67 5.10 -4.10
C LEU A 97 6.37 4.96 -2.60
N GLU A 98 6.51 6.04 -1.82
CA GLU A 98 6.27 6.03 -0.38
C GLU A 98 4.78 5.86 -0.04
N CYS A 99 3.90 6.50 -0.82
CA CYS A 99 2.45 6.27 -0.73
C CYS A 99 2.11 4.79 -0.89
N CYS A 100 2.68 4.14 -1.92
CA CYS A 100 2.40 2.75 -2.25
C CYS A 100 3.10 1.73 -1.34
N GLU A 101 4.22 2.08 -0.71
CA GLU A 101 4.83 1.29 0.35
C GLU A 101 3.99 1.31 1.64
N LYS A 102 3.38 2.45 1.99
CA LYS A 102 2.54 2.58 3.19
C LYS A 102 1.25 1.76 3.13
N VAL A 103 0.72 1.50 1.94
CA VAL A 103 -0.45 0.64 1.72
C VAL A 103 -0.07 -0.79 1.31
N ASP A 104 1.18 -1.18 1.54
CA ASP A 104 1.73 -2.52 1.25
C ASP A 104 1.59 -2.98 -0.22
N CYS A 105 1.41 -2.04 -1.15
CA CYS A 105 1.36 -2.31 -2.59
C CYS A 105 2.76 -2.39 -3.21
N CYS A 106 3.74 -1.67 -2.65
CA CYS A 106 5.15 -1.71 -3.03
C CYS A 106 6.00 -2.36 -1.94
N SER A 107 6.90 -3.26 -2.37
CA SER A 107 7.79 -4.00 -1.47
C SER A 107 9.24 -3.58 -1.52
#